data_AF-A0A3N5MCH5-F1
#
_entry.id   AF-A0A3N5MCH5-F1
#
_cell.length_a   1.000
_cell.length_b   1.000
_cell.length_c   1.000
_cell.angle_alpha   90.00
_cell.angle_beta   90.00
_cell.angle_gamma   90.00
#
_symmetry.space_group_name_H-M   'P 1'
#
loop_
_entity.id
_entity.type
_entity.pdbx_description
1 polymer ?
#
loop_
_entity_poly.entity_id
_entity_poly.type
_entity_poly.pdbx_seq_one_letter_code
_entity_poly.pdbx_strand_id
1 'polypeptide(L)' 'MSQPHNKRITLIVRLWPHGDKPLVWIGEVQDAQTGEMVHLCGLEELFDLFRQKISRAMQSPEEKE' A
#
# COMPACT_ATOMS: atom_id res chain seq x y z
N MET A 1 13.54 -26.74 9.15
CA MET A 1 14.01 -25.62 8.31
C MET A 1 12.78 -24.95 7.74
N SER A 2 12.22 -23.98 8.46
CA SER A 2 11.03 -23.25 8.03
C SER A 2 11.44 -22.21 6.99
N GLN A 3 10.85 -22.26 5.80
CA GLN A 3 11.11 -21.28 4.74
C GLN A 3 10.72 -19.88 5.24
N PRO A 4 11.46 -18.82 4.88
CA PRO A 4 10.99 -17.47 5.10
C PRO A 4 9.69 -17.31 4.31
N HIS A 5 8.55 -17.25 5.01
CA HIS A 5 7.28 -16.91 4.41
C HIS A 5 7.38 -15.46 3.94
N ASN A 6 7.76 -15.26 2.68
CA ASN A 6 7.67 -13.97 2.02
C ASN A 6 6.21 -13.51 2.09
N LYS A 7 5.92 -12.59 3.02
CA LYS A 7 4.59 -12.04 3.22
C LYS A 7 4.23 -11.21 1.99
N ARG A 8 3.49 -11.81 1.06
CA ARG A 8 3.02 -11.15 -0.16
C ARG A 8 1.95 -10.12 0.22
N ILE A 9 2.21 -8.85 -0.05
CA ILE A 9 1.21 -7.79 -0.03
C ILE A 9 0.61 -7.67 -1.43
N THR A 10 -0.72 -7.64 -1.52
CA THR A 10 -1.43 -7.36 -2.78
C THR A 10 -2.32 -6.13 -2.56
N LEU A 11 -2.09 -5.09 -3.33
CA LEU A 11 -2.86 -3.84 -3.27
C LEU A 11 -3.59 -3.63 -4.60
N ILE A 12 -4.86 -3.23 -4.53
CA ILE A 12 -5.63 -2.74 -5.68
C ILE A 12 -5.54 -1.21 -5.63
N VAL A 13 -5.02 -0.61 -6.68
CA VAL A 13 -4.80 0.84 -6.76
C VAL A 13 -5.64 1.40 -7.89
N ARG A 14 -6.49 2.38 -7.59
CA ARG A 14 -7.26 3.15 -8.59
C ARG A 14 -6.81 4.60 -8.51
N LEU A 15 -6.53 5.20 -9.66
CA LEU A 15 -6.06 6.58 -9.77
C LEU A 15 -6.84 7.32 -10.86
N TRP A 16 -7.24 8.56 -10.58
CA TRP A 16 -7.90 9.44 -11.55
C TRP A 16 -7.53 10.91 -11.31
N PRO A 17 -7.60 11.77 -12.33
CA PRO A 17 -7.33 13.20 -12.14
C PRO A 17 -8.40 13.87 -11.25
N HIS A 18 -8.00 14.84 -10.42
CA HIS A 18 -8.88 15.59 -9.50
C HIS A 18 -9.96 16.44 -10.22
N GLY A 19 -9.98 16.50 -11.55
CA GLY A 19 -10.96 17.26 -12.34
C GLY A 19 -10.67 18.76 -12.37
N ASP A 20 -10.56 19.40 -11.21
CA ASP A 20 -10.32 20.85 -11.07
C ASP A 20 -8.84 21.23 -10.91
N LYS A 21 -8.00 20.25 -10.59
CA LYS A 21 -6.56 20.45 -10.33
C LYS A 21 -5.75 19.53 -11.25
N PRO A 22 -5.22 20.03 -12.39
CA PRO A 22 -4.64 19.19 -13.44
C PRO A 22 -3.36 18.44 -13.02
N LEU A 23 -2.73 18.83 -11.91
CA LEU A 23 -1.54 18.17 -11.35
C LEU A 23 -1.84 17.30 -10.12
N VAL A 24 -3.09 17.22 -9.69
CA VAL A 24 -3.49 16.43 -8.52
C VAL A 24 -4.20 15.17 -8.97
N TRP A 25 -3.73 14.05 -8.45
CA TRP A 25 -4.33 12.73 -8.65
C TRP A 25 -5.12 12.35 -7.41
N ILE A 26 -6.32 11.82 -7.59
CA ILE A 26 -7.06 11.15 -6.52
C ILE A 26 -6.74 9.67 -6.60
N GLY A 27 -6.52 9.04 -5.45
CA GLY A 27 -6.23 7.62 -5.34
C GLY A 27 -7.12 6.91 -4.34
N GLU A 28 -7.48 5.67 -4.69
CA GLU A 28 -7.99 4.67 -3.77
C GLU A 28 -7.00 3.50 -3.73
N VAL A 29 -6.59 3.11 -2.54
CA VAL A 29 -5.75 1.93 -2.32
C VAL A 29 -6.49 0.97 -1.41
N GLN A 30 -6.76 -0.22 -1.92
CA GLN A 30 -7.41 -1.30 -1.18
C GLN A 30 -6.42 -2.44 -0.93
N ASP A 31 -6.30 -2.86 0.32
CA ASP A 31 -5.61 -4.09 0.70
C ASP A 31 -6.48 -5.29 0.30
N ALA A 32 -6.00 -6.11 -0.62
CA ALA A 32 -6.78 -7.23 -1.16
C ALA A 32 -7.01 -8.36 -0.14
N GLN A 33 -6.23 -8.40 0.95
CA GLN A 33 -6.34 -9.43 1.99
C GLN A 33 -7.28 -8.99 3.10
N THR A 34 -7.17 -7.74 3.56
CA THR A 34 -7.97 -7.23 4.69
C THR A 34 -9.23 -6.49 4.26
N GLY A 35 -9.30 -6.05 3.00
CA GLY A 35 -10.35 -5.17 2.50
C GLY A 35 -10.22 -3.72 2.98
N GLU A 36 -9.18 -3.39 3.75
CA GLU A 36 -8.90 -2.03 4.22
C GLU A 36 -8.73 -1.09 3.01
N MET A 37 -9.37 0.08 3.06
CA MET A 37 -9.34 1.07 1.98
C MET A 37 -8.83 2.41 2.49
N VAL A 38 -7.95 3.03 1.72
CA VAL A 38 -7.37 4.35 1.98
C VAL A 38 -7.59 5.24 0.76
N HIS A 39 -8.05 6.47 1.00
CA HIS A 39 -8.20 7.50 -0.02
C HIS A 39 -7.02 8.47 0.08
N LEU A 40 -6.47 8.87 -1.06
CA LEU A 40 -5.25 9.66 -1.17
C LEU A 40 -5.46 10.84 -2.12
N CYS A 41 -4.80 11.96 -1.83
CA CYS A 41 -4.81 13.16 -2.66
C CYS A 41 -3.38 13.51 -3.07
N GLY A 42 -2.97 13.01 -4.23
CA GLY A 42 -1.66 13.22 -4.82
C GLY A 42 -0.83 11.94 -4.84
N LEU A 43 0.19 11.95 -5.69
CA LEU A 43 1.10 10.80 -5.85
C LEU A 43 2.07 10.66 -4.68
N GLU A 44 2.38 11.75 -3.98
CA GLU A 44 3.28 11.74 -2.82
C GLU A 44 2.73 10.85 -1.70
N GLU A 45 1.46 11.04 -1.32
CA GLU A 45 0.79 10.21 -0.31
C GLU A 45 0.74 8.72 -0.71
N LEU A 46 0.61 8.43 -2.02
CA LEU A 46 0.65 7.07 -2.54
C LEU A 46 2.03 6.41 -2.35
N PHE A 47 3.10 7.13 -2.67
CA PHE A 47 4.46 6.62 -2.47
C PHE A 47 4.78 6.41 -0.99
N ASP A 48 4.32 7.30 -0.12
CA ASP A 48 4.50 7.15 1.33
C ASP A 48 3.71 5.95 1.88
N LEU A 49 2.48 5.73 1.41
CA LEU A 49 1.72 4.55 1.76
C LEU A 49 2.44 3.26 1.33
N PHE A 50 2.99 3.22 0.11
CA PHE A 50 3.77 2.07 -0.37
C PHE A 50 5.01 1.82 0.49
N ARG A 51 5.78 2.86 0.82
CA ARG A 51 6.94 2.75 1.71
C ARG A 51 6.54 2.16 3.06
N GLN A 52 5.44 2.62 3.64
CA GLN A 52 4.93 2.10 4.92
C GLN A 52 4.50 0.63 4.83
N LYS A 53 3.69 0.27 3.82
CA LYS A 53 3.21 -1.11 3.65
C LYS A 53 4.37 -2.08 3.37
N ILE A 54 5.32 -1.70 2.51
CA ILE A 54 6.52 -2.49 2.22
C ILE A 54 7.39 -2.62 3.47
N SER A 55 7.67 -1.52 4.17
CA SER A 55 8.47 -1.55 5.41
C SER A 55 7.87 -2.50 6.44
N ARG A 56 6.54 -2.49 6.63
CA ARG A 56 5.85 -3.43 7.52
C ARG A 56 5.94 -4.90 7.06
N ALA A 57 5.89 -5.18 5.76
CA ALA A 57 6.12 -6.56 5.28
C ALA A 57 7.55 -7.02 5.50
N MET A 58 8.53 -6.14 5.29
CA MET A 58 9.95 -6.44 5.46
C MET A 58 10.35 -6.58 6.93
N GLN A 59 9.69 -5.86 7.84
CA GLN A 59 9.91 -5.91 9.28
C GLN A 59 9.12 -7.03 9.99
N SER A 60 8.42 -7.89 9.24
CA SER A 60 7.68 -8.99 9.85
C SER A 60 8.68 -9.83 10.66
N PRO A 61 8.50 -9.96 11.99
CA PRO A 61 9.48 -10.61 12.83
C PRO A 61 9.61 -12.06 12.41
N GLU A 62 10.85 -12.54 12.28
CA GLU A 62 11.13 -13.96 12.48
C GLU A 62 10.48 -14.34 13.81
N GLU A 63 9.51 -15.27 13.76
CA GLU A 63 8.88 -15.80 14.96
C GLU A 63 9.99 -16.29 15.91
N LYS A 64 9.97 -15.75 17.12
CA LYS A 64 10.59 -16.39 18.27
C LYS A 64 9.85 -17.71 18.50
N GLU A 65 10.35 -18.78 17.90
CA GLU A 65 10.21 -20.15 18.41
C GLU A 65 11.56 -20.65 18.92
#